data_AF-A0A662IX93-F1
#
_entry.id   AF-A0A662IX93-F1
#
_cell.length_a   1.000
_cell.length_b   1.000
_cell.length_c   1.000
_cell.angle_alpha   90.00
_cell.angle_beta   90.00
_cell.angle_gamma   90.00
#
_symmetry.space_group_name_H-M   'P 1'
#
loop_
_entity.id
_entity.type
_entity.pdbx_description
1 polymer ?
#
loop_
_entity_poly.entity_id
_entity_poly.type
_entity_poly.pdbx_seq_one_letter_code
_entity_poly.pdbx_strand_id
1 'polypeptide(L)'
;MTQTEIGTIKVLALVEIVQVYFSSYKDPTDLNIEVKNKGTTAREITINIYADGSLVHTVSDTVEAESTKTIKVPVAALNLSRGEHFIYCELAE
;
A
#
# COMPACT_ATOMS: atom_id res chain seq x y z
N MET A 1 2.93 -14.75 -44.76
CA MET A 1 3.89 -14.36 -43.71
C MET A 1 3.13 -14.17 -42.42
N THR A 2 3.18 -15.15 -41.55
CA THR A 2 2.58 -15.11 -40.20
C THR A 2 3.49 -14.29 -39.30
N GLN A 3 2.99 -13.15 -38.81
CA GLN A 3 3.66 -12.35 -37.80
C GLN A 3 3.62 -13.14 -36.49
N THR A 4 4.78 -13.61 -36.05
CA THR A 4 4.95 -14.19 -34.71
C THR A 4 4.92 -13.03 -33.71
N GLU A 5 3.88 -12.94 -32.89
CA GLU A 5 3.83 -12.04 -31.74
C GLU A 5 4.93 -12.48 -30.76
N ILE A 6 6.04 -11.74 -30.74
CA ILE A 6 7.08 -11.90 -29.73
C ILE A 6 6.53 -11.35 -28.41
N GLY A 7 6.54 -12.22 -27.39
CA GLY A 7 5.88 -12.08 -26.10
C GLY A 7 5.95 -10.69 -25.47
N THR A 8 4.78 -10.16 -25.13
CA THR A 8 4.65 -9.02 -24.23
C THR A 8 4.78 -9.52 -22.80
N ILE A 9 5.99 -9.50 -22.23
CA ILE A 9 6.15 -9.59 -20.77
C ILE A 9 5.94 -8.17 -20.22
N LYS A 10 4.67 -7.82 -19.96
CA LYS A 10 4.32 -6.69 -19.10
C LYS A 10 3.98 -7.26 -17.73
N VAL A 11 4.97 -7.39 -16.85
CA VAL A 11 4.71 -7.53 -15.42
C VAL A 11 4.40 -6.13 -14.89
N LEU A 12 3.21 -5.63 -15.20
CA LEU A 12 2.68 -4.45 -14.52
C LEU A 12 2.04 -4.95 -13.24
N ALA A 13 2.59 -4.56 -12.08
CA ALA A 13 1.88 -4.71 -10.83
C ALA A 13 0.51 -4.02 -10.98
N LEU A 14 -0.57 -4.79 -10.88
CA LEU A 14 -1.93 -4.29 -11.09
C LEU A 14 -2.39 -3.41 -9.92
N VAL A 15 -1.74 -3.53 -8.77
CA VAL A 15 -1.96 -2.68 -7.60
C VAL A 15 -0.61 -2.11 -7.17
N GLU A 16 -0.58 -0.84 -6.79
CA GLU A 16 0.60 -0.15 -6.28
C GLU A 16 0.25 0.77 -5.12
N ILE A 17 1.18 0.89 -4.16
CA ILE A 17 1.13 1.97 -3.17
C ILE A 17 1.67 3.23 -3.84
N VAL A 18 0.82 4.25 -3.95
CA VAL A 18 1.14 5.53 -4.60
C VAL A 18 1.87 6.46 -3.63
N GLN A 19 1.40 6.54 -2.39
CA GLN A 19 2.00 7.36 -1.36
C GLN A 19 1.64 6.88 0.05
N VAL A 20 2.50 7.21 1.00
CA VAL A 20 2.33 6.96 2.43
C VAL A 20 2.59 8.26 3.17
N TYR A 21 1.63 8.70 3.98
CA TYR A 21 1.76 9.96 4.72
C TYR A 21 0.90 9.96 5.98
N PHE A 22 1.36 10.64 7.03
CA PHE A 22 0.57 10.85 8.23
C PHE A 22 -0.46 11.97 8.05
N SER A 23 -1.55 11.93 8.81
CA SER A 23 -2.60 12.97 8.79
C SER A 23 -2.10 14.36 9.21
N SER A 24 -1.02 14.42 10.00
CA SER A 24 -0.36 15.64 10.47
C SER A 24 1.09 15.36 10.83
N TYR A 25 1.96 16.38 10.81
CA TYR A 25 3.34 16.25 11.27
C TYR A 25 3.49 16.40 12.79
N LYS A 26 2.59 17.15 13.43
CA LYS A 26 2.72 17.48 14.86
C LYS A 26 2.04 16.45 15.75
N ASP A 27 0.83 16.08 15.38
CA ASP A 27 -0.06 15.21 16.16
C ASP A 27 -0.78 14.24 15.19
N PRO A 28 -0.07 13.25 14.61
CA PRO A 28 -0.66 12.34 13.64
C PRO A 28 -1.66 11.40 14.30
N THR A 29 -2.87 11.34 13.74
CA THR A 29 -3.92 10.38 14.15
C THR A 29 -3.93 9.12 13.30
N ASP A 30 -3.59 9.27 12.02
CA ASP A 30 -3.69 8.22 11.02
C ASP A 30 -2.43 8.19 10.16
N LEU A 31 -1.98 6.98 9.81
CA LEU A 31 -1.14 6.71 8.66
C LEU A 31 -2.06 6.45 7.46
N ASN A 32 -2.01 7.31 6.45
CA ASN A 32 -2.75 7.16 5.21
C ASN A 32 -1.85 6.47 4.18
N ILE A 33 -2.38 5.39 3.59
CA ILE A 33 -1.73 4.62 2.54
C ILE A 33 -2.62 4.71 1.31
N GLU A 34 -2.18 5.46 0.31
CA GLU A 34 -2.89 5.58 -0.96
C GLU A 34 -2.50 4.44 -1.87
N VAL A 35 -3.49 3.66 -2.29
CA VAL A 35 -3.30 2.49 -3.13
C VAL A 35 -4.11 2.65 -4.40
N LYS A 36 -3.47 2.36 -5.54
CA LYS A 36 -4.10 2.44 -6.86
C LYS A 36 -4.19 1.04 -7.47
N ASN A 37 -5.40 0.63 -7.80
CA ASN A 37 -5.65 -0.55 -8.61
C ASN A 37 -5.81 -0.12 -10.07
N LYS A 38 -4.84 -0.49 -10.91
CA LYS A 38 -4.82 -0.28 -12.37
C LYS A 38 -5.48 -1.45 -13.13
N GLY A 39 -5.92 -2.49 -12.43
CA GLY A 39 -6.63 -3.62 -13.01
C GLY A 39 -8.11 -3.33 -13.24
N THR A 40 -8.73 -4.14 -14.10
CA THR A 40 -10.15 -4.05 -14.47
C THR A 40 -11.08 -4.78 -13.52
N THR A 41 -10.55 -5.37 -12.44
CA THR A 41 -11.31 -6.07 -11.40
C THR A 41 -10.92 -5.55 -10.02
N ALA A 42 -11.87 -5.57 -9.09
CA ALA A 42 -11.57 -5.34 -7.67
C ALA A 42 -10.56 -6.39 -7.17
N ARG A 43 -9.70 -5.99 -6.24
CA ARG A 43 -8.66 -6.85 -5.65
C ARG A 43 -8.61 -6.66 -4.14
N GLU A 44 -8.68 -7.76 -3.42
CA GLU A 44 -8.25 -7.78 -2.03
C GLU A 44 -6.72 -7.68 -1.99
N ILE A 45 -6.22 -6.85 -1.09
CA ILE A 45 -4.79 -6.65 -0.87
C ILE A 45 -4.49 -6.74 0.61
N THR A 46 -3.26 -7.13 0.91
CA THR A 46 -2.69 -7.08 2.25
C THR A 46 -1.49 -6.15 2.23
N ILE A 47 -1.37 -5.28 3.23
CA ILE A 47 -0.28 -4.32 3.39
C ILE A 47 0.39 -4.61 4.72
N ASN A 48 1.69 -4.91 4.65
CA ASN A 48 2.56 -4.99 5.81
C ASN A 48 3.14 -3.60 6.10
N ILE A 49 3.11 -3.20 7.37
CA ILE A 49 3.57 -1.89 7.84
C ILE A 49 4.72 -2.14 8.81
N TYR A 50 5.87 -1.59 8.46
CA TYR A 50 7.10 -1.69 9.22
C TYR A 50 7.43 -0.36 9.86
N ALA A 51 7.92 -0.42 11.10
CA ALA A 51 8.54 0.70 11.78
C ALA A 51 9.94 0.29 12.24
N ASP A 52 10.94 1.10 11.88
CA ASP A 52 12.36 0.87 12.21
C ASP A 52 12.86 -0.53 11.83
N GLY A 53 12.38 -1.03 10.69
CA GLY A 53 12.73 -2.35 10.15
C GLY A 53 11.98 -3.53 10.76
N SER A 54 11.07 -3.31 11.70
CA SER A 54 10.24 -4.38 12.30
C SER A 54 8.80 -4.29 11.80
N LEU A 55 8.18 -5.44 11.51
CA LEU A 55 6.75 -5.49 11.17
C LEU A 55 5.94 -5.12 12.42
N VAL A 56 5.16 -4.04 12.35
CA VAL A 56 4.35 -3.54 13.47
C VAL A 56 2.86 -3.70 13.25
N HIS A 57 2.40 -3.76 12.00
CA HIS A 57 0.99 -3.91 11.69
C HIS A 57 0.78 -4.53 10.31
N THR A 58 -0.36 -5.18 10.13
CA THR A 58 -0.82 -5.70 8.83
C THR A 58 -2.28 -5.32 8.66
N VAL A 59 -2.64 -4.76 7.51
CA VAL A 59 -4.01 -4.39 7.15
C VAL A 59 -4.39 -5.03 5.83
N SER A 60 -5.63 -5.50 5.71
CA SER A 60 -6.17 -5.98 4.43
C SER A 60 -7.41 -5.19 4.06
N ASP A 61 -7.58 -4.94 2.77
CA ASP A 61 -8.73 -4.22 2.25
C ASP A 61 -8.97 -4.55 0.77
N THR A 62 -10.18 -4.29 0.28
CA THR A 62 -10.52 -4.41 -1.14
C THR A 62 -10.38 -3.05 -1.83
N VAL A 63 -9.66 -3.03 -2.95
CA VAL A 63 -9.51 -1.86 -3.83
C VAL A 63 -10.25 -2.14 -5.15
N GLU A 64 -11.24 -1.31 -5.44
CA GLU A 64 -12.07 -1.43 -6.64
C GLU A 64 -11.26 -1.29 -7.94
N ALA A 65 -11.77 -1.84 -9.03
CA ALA A 65 -11.17 -1.73 -10.35
C ALA A 65 -10.91 -0.26 -10.75
N GLU A 66 -9.77 -0.01 -11.39
CA GLU A 66 -9.41 1.29 -11.97
C GLU A 66 -9.57 2.48 -11.01
N SER A 67 -9.34 2.24 -9.72
CA SER A 67 -9.61 3.19 -8.65
C SER A 67 -8.37 3.47 -7.80
N THR A 68 -8.44 4.57 -7.05
CA THR A 68 -7.52 4.90 -5.98
C THR A 68 -8.28 4.90 -4.66
N LYS A 69 -7.75 4.23 -3.65
CA LYS A 69 -8.32 4.15 -2.31
C LYS A 69 -7.29 4.56 -1.27
N THR A 70 -7.71 5.33 -0.28
CA THR A 70 -6.89 5.63 0.90
C THR A 70 -7.27 4.68 2.02
N ILE A 71 -6.33 3.81 2.40
CA ILE A 71 -6.44 2.96 3.59
C ILE A 71 -5.91 3.76 4.77
N LYS A 72 -6.72 3.89 5.82
CA LYS A 72 -6.37 4.63 7.04
C LYS A 72 -6.05 3.67 8.15
N VAL A 73 -4.85 3.78 8.70
CA VAL A 73 -4.41 3.00 9.85
C VAL A 73 -4.21 3.93 11.04
N PRO A 74 -4.95 3.75 12.15
CA PRO A 74 -4.77 4.57 13.34
C PRO A 74 -3.32 4.46 13.85
N VAL A 75 -2.67 5.58 14.16
CA VAL A 75 -1.29 5.59 14.68
C VAL A 75 -1.17 4.77 15.97
N ALA A 76 -2.22 4.77 16.79
CA ALA A 76 -2.27 3.94 18.00
C ALA A 76 -2.13 2.43 17.72
N ALA A 77 -2.54 1.96 16.54
CA ALA A 77 -2.41 0.55 16.14
C ALA A 77 -0.97 0.16 15.78
N LEU A 78 -0.10 1.13 15.50
CA LEU A 78 1.32 0.91 15.19
C LEU A 78 2.17 0.66 16.44
N ASN A 79 1.62 0.92 17.64
CA ASN A 79 2.27 0.70 18.94
C ASN A 79 3.70 1.26 19.03
N LEU A 80 3.91 2.47 18.48
CA LEU A 80 5.22 3.12 18.43
C LEU A 80 5.54 3.79 19.77
N SER A 81 6.81 3.77 20.13
CA SER A 81 7.30 4.54 21.27
C SER A 81 7.29 6.04 20.98
N ARG A 82 7.59 6.85 22.00
CA ARG A 82 7.80 8.29 21.77
C ARG A 82 9.15 8.50 21.07
N GLY A 83 9.14 9.10 19.89
CA GLY A 83 10.34 9.43 19.15
C GLY A 83 10.07 9.61 17.66
N GLU A 84 11.16 9.75 16.90
CA GLU A 84 11.13 9.68 15.45
C GLU A 84 11.22 8.21 15.03
N HIS A 85 10.39 7.82 14.07
CA HIS A 85 10.29 6.46 13.56
C HIS A 85 10.29 6.47 12.04
N PHE A 86 10.97 5.50 11.43
CA PHE A 86 10.95 5.33 9.97
C PHE A 86 9.86 4.32 9.60
N ILE A 87 8.87 4.77 8.84
CA ILE A 87 7.77 3.92 8.37
C ILE A 87 8.01 3.46 6.94
N TYR A 88 7.82 2.16 6.71
CA TYR A 88 7.83 1.53 5.40
C TYR A 88 6.57 0.68 5.24
N CYS A 89 5.97 0.68 4.05
CA CYS A 89 4.80 -0.12 3.73
C CYS A 89 5.05 -0.92 2.45
N GLU A 90 4.63 -2.17 2.42
CA GLU A 90 4.71 -3.04 1.26
C GLU A 90 3.39 -3.76 1.02
N LEU A 91 3.10 -4.08 -0.25
CA LEU A 91 2.04 -5.03 -0.59
C LEU A 91 2.57 -6.43 -0.30
N ALA A 92 1.88 -7.16 0.57
CA ALA A 92 2.17 -8.57 0.84
C ALA A 92 1.49 -9.45 -0.23
N GLU A 93 2.13 -10.56 -0.57
CA GLU A 93 1.60 -11.57 -1.50
C GLU A 93 0.42 -12.36 -0.93
#